data_AF-A0A7X7A265-F1
#
_entry.id   AF-A0A7X7A265-F1
#
_cell.length_a   1.000
_cell.length_b   1.000
_cell.length_c   1.000
_cell.angle_alpha   90.00
_cell.angle_beta   90.00
_cell.angle_gamma   90.00
#
_symmetry.space_group_name_H-M   'P 1'
#
loop_
_entity.id
_entity.type
_entity.pdbx_description
1 polymer ?
#
loop_
_entity_poly.entity_id
_entity_poly.type
_entity_poly.pdbx_seq_one_letter_code
_entity_poly.pdbx_strand_id
1 'polypeptide(L)'
;LSDLNLRELMQIHNRSGALATVVVRKRETERYFLFNRKKRLIGWVNKKTGEKKIAAHGEIKDAIEMAFSGIHIVSPEIFHLMPPEDCFSIIDLYIQLAENYLITGYFDDSEWWVDVGKPEDLAAARQFFESQAKKSF
;
A
#
# COMPACT_ATOMS: atom_id res chain seq x y z
N LEU A 1 -2.07 -13.43 -1.40
CA LEU A 1 -1.08 -14.09 -0.53
C LEU A 1 0.28 -13.42 -0.74
N SER A 2 1.07 -13.24 0.31
CA SER A 2 2.39 -12.58 0.26
C SER A 2 3.34 -13.25 1.24
N ASP A 3 4.61 -13.33 0.87
CA ASP A 3 5.75 -13.79 1.70
C ASP A 3 6.38 -12.65 2.52
N LEU A 4 5.71 -11.50 2.60
CA LEU A 4 6.17 -10.31 3.29
C LEU A 4 6.56 -10.60 4.76
N ASN A 5 7.77 -10.19 5.14
CA ASN A 5 8.24 -10.28 6.51
C ASN A 5 7.55 -9.21 7.40
N LEU A 6 6.44 -9.59 8.03
CA LEU A 6 5.66 -8.69 8.89
C LEU A 6 6.47 -8.15 10.08
N ARG A 7 7.46 -8.91 10.58
CA ARG A 7 8.33 -8.45 11.67
C ARG A 7 9.20 -7.29 11.22
N GLU A 8 9.77 -7.38 10.03
CA GLU A 8 10.56 -6.31 9.44
C GLU A 8 9.70 -5.07 9.17
N LEU A 9 8.51 -5.27 8.57
CA LEU A 9 7.56 -4.20 8.33
C LEU A 9 7.20 -3.45 9.62
N MET A 10 6.91 -4.20 10.70
CA MET A 10 6.61 -3.65 12.02
C MET A 10 7.79 -2.85 12.60
N GLN A 11 9.01 -3.36 12.48
CA GLN A 11 10.21 -2.65 12.95
C GLN A 11 10.47 -1.37 12.16
N ILE A 12 10.20 -1.36 10.85
CA ILE A 12 10.33 -0.16 10.02
C ILE A 12 9.28 0.87 10.42
N HIS A 13 8.03 0.44 10.62
CA HIS A 13 6.94 1.31 11.07
C HIS A 13 7.26 1.94 12.43
N ASN A 14 7.67 1.14 13.42
CA ASN A 14 8.02 1.65 14.75
C ASN A 14 9.21 2.63 14.73
N ARG A 15 10.19 2.41 13.84
CA ARG A 15 11.37 3.28 13.71
C ARG A 15 11.08 4.58 12.97
N SER A 16 10.11 4.60 12.05
CA SER A 16 9.82 5.78 11.25
C SER A 16 9.00 6.82 12.00
N GLY A 17 8.29 6.42 13.06
CA GLY A 17 7.30 7.28 13.74
C GLY A 17 6.12 7.65 12.83
N ALA A 18 5.89 6.86 11.77
CA ALA A 18 4.77 7.08 10.86
C ALA A 18 3.45 6.77 11.55
N LEU A 19 2.41 7.53 11.23
CA LEU A 19 1.03 7.20 11.62
C LEU A 19 0.55 5.93 10.89
N ALA A 20 0.97 5.75 9.64
CA ALA A 20 0.73 4.54 8.89
C ALA A 20 1.89 4.21 7.95
N THR A 21 2.17 2.91 7.82
CA THR A 21 3.05 2.34 6.80
C THR A 21 2.21 1.49 5.86
N VAL A 22 2.10 1.89 4.60
CA VAL A 22 1.34 1.17 3.56
C VAL A 22 2.27 0.33 2.70
N VAL A 23 1.93 -0.95 2.50
CA VAL A 23 2.69 -1.84 1.62
C VAL A 23 2.27 -1.58 0.18
N VAL A 24 3.27 -1.31 -0.67
CA VAL A 24 3.05 -0.93 -2.06
C VAL A 24 4.04 -1.64 -2.99
N ARG A 25 3.61 -1.86 -4.23
CA ARG A 25 4.40 -2.57 -5.25
C ARG A 25 4.41 -1.85 -6.58
N LYS A 26 5.46 -2.10 -7.36
CA LYS A 26 5.45 -1.80 -8.80
C LYS A 26 4.66 -2.88 -9.53
N ARG A 27 3.43 -2.55 -9.93
CA ARG A 27 2.59 -3.37 -10.81
C ARG A 27 1.69 -2.49 -11.66
N GLU A 28 1.22 -3.04 -12.77
CA GLU A 28 0.27 -2.35 -13.63
C GLU A 28 -1.13 -2.36 -13.01
N THR A 29 -1.75 -1.19 -12.91
CA THR A 29 -3.10 -0.99 -12.37
C THR A 29 -3.64 0.36 -12.85
N GLU A 30 -4.91 0.65 -12.57
CA GLU A 30 -5.51 1.93 -12.89
C GLU A 30 -5.24 2.98 -11.80
N ARG A 31 -4.98 2.56 -10.55
CA ARG A 31 -4.94 3.44 -9.36
C ARG A 31 -3.61 3.31 -8.62
N TYR A 32 -2.96 4.44 -8.36
CA TYR A 32 -1.64 4.50 -7.76
C TYR A 32 -1.60 5.48 -6.59
N PHE A 33 -0.90 5.09 -5.53
CA PHE A 33 -0.35 6.06 -4.59
C PHE A 33 0.90 6.70 -5.17
N LEU A 34 1.11 7.97 -4.85
CA LEU A 34 2.25 8.79 -5.26
C LEU A 34 3.14 9.03 -4.05
N PHE A 35 4.42 8.70 -4.19
CA PHE A 35 5.40 8.87 -3.13
C PHE A 35 6.54 9.80 -3.56
N ASN A 36 7.07 10.59 -2.63
CA ASN A 36 8.32 11.30 -2.87
C ASN A 36 9.53 10.36 -2.69
N ARG A 37 10.75 10.88 -2.93
CA ARG A 37 12.00 10.11 -2.79
C ARG A 37 12.26 9.58 -1.36
N LYS A 38 11.63 10.16 -0.34
CA LYS A 38 11.67 9.69 1.05
C LYS A 38 10.60 8.65 1.36
N LYS A 39 9.89 8.14 0.35
CA LYS A 39 8.75 7.21 0.48
C LYS A 39 7.59 7.78 1.30
N ARG A 40 7.48 9.11 1.46
CA ARG A 40 6.30 9.74 2.07
C ARG A 40 5.19 9.84 1.02
N LEU A 41 3.97 9.49 1.42
CA LEU A 41 2.78 9.63 0.59
C LEU A 41 2.51 11.12 0.32
N ILE A 42 2.44 11.48 -0.96
CA ILE A 42 2.21 12.86 -1.43
C ILE A 42 0.99 12.96 -2.36
N GLY A 43 0.32 11.85 -2.65
CA GLY A 43 -0.87 11.88 -3.47
C GLY A 43 -1.33 10.51 -3.92
N TRP A 44 -2.32 10.55 -4.80
CA TRP A 44 -2.95 9.40 -5.42
C TRP A 44 -3.47 9.81 -6.79
N VAL A 45 -3.47 8.88 -7.74
CA VAL A 45 -3.98 9.10 -9.10
C VAL A 45 -4.74 7.88 -9.59
N ASN A 46 -5.83 8.13 -10.33
CA ASN A 46 -6.48 7.16 -11.18
C ASN A 46 -6.16 7.47 -12.65
N LYS A 47 -5.33 6.64 -13.28
CA LYS A 47 -4.91 6.83 -14.68
C LYS A 47 -6.03 6.65 -15.69
N LYS A 48 -7.08 5.90 -15.35
CA LYS A 48 -8.22 5.67 -16.24
C LYS A 48 -9.15 6.88 -16.31
N THR A 49 -9.42 7.51 -15.17
CA THR A 49 -10.34 8.66 -15.11
C THR A 49 -9.60 10.01 -15.18
N GLY A 50 -8.29 10.02 -14.93
CA GLY A 50 -7.49 11.23 -14.78
C GLY A 50 -7.62 11.90 -13.41
N GLU A 51 -8.41 11.33 -12.49
CA GLU A 51 -8.60 11.86 -11.14
C GLU A 51 -7.28 11.87 -10.36
N LYS A 52 -7.01 12.95 -9.63
CA LYS A 52 -5.83 13.11 -8.78
C LYS A 52 -6.22 13.69 -7.43
N LYS A 53 -5.64 13.14 -6.37
CA LYS A 53 -5.75 13.65 -5.00
C LYS A 53 -4.34 13.91 -4.50
N ILE A 54 -4.02 15.12 -4.06
CA ILE A 54 -2.65 15.51 -3.71
C ILE A 54 -2.61 15.80 -2.22
N ALA A 55 -1.68 15.16 -1.50
CA ALA A 55 -1.37 15.45 -0.11
C ALA A 55 -0.20 16.44 -0.04
N ALA A 56 -0.08 17.16 1.09
CA ALA A 56 0.72 18.38 1.24
C ALA A 56 2.16 18.41 0.63
N HIS A 57 2.56 19.62 0.18
CA HIS A 57 3.92 20.14 -0.05
C HIS A 57 4.93 19.31 -0.89
N GLY A 58 4.48 18.34 -1.68
CA GLY A 58 5.34 17.60 -2.60
C GLY A 58 5.32 18.15 -4.03
N GLU A 59 6.49 18.30 -4.65
CA GLU A 59 6.55 18.40 -6.12
C GLU A 59 6.18 17.04 -6.73
N ILE A 60 5.05 16.99 -7.45
CA ILE A 60 4.56 15.78 -8.13
C ILE A 60 5.49 15.38 -9.29
N LYS A 61 6.35 16.30 -9.75
CA LYS A 61 7.21 16.12 -10.93
C LYS A 61 8.08 14.85 -10.88
N ASP A 62 8.51 14.46 -9.68
CA ASP A 62 9.34 13.27 -9.43
C ASP A 62 8.61 12.23 -8.57
N ALA A 63 7.27 12.21 -8.59
CA ALA A 63 6.50 11.26 -7.82
C ALA A 63 6.73 9.82 -8.32
N ILE A 64 6.93 8.90 -7.38
CA ILE A 64 7.02 7.47 -7.64
C ILE A 64 5.62 6.88 -7.48
N GLU A 65 5.09 6.34 -8.58
CA GLU A 65 3.79 5.66 -8.60
C GLU A 65 3.93 4.22 -8.11
N MET A 66 3.15 3.86 -7.09
CA MET A 66 3.13 2.51 -6.54
C MET A 66 1.69 2.05 -6.30
N ALA A 67 1.40 0.79 -6.64
CA ALA A 67 0.10 0.18 -6.42
C ALA A 67 -0.02 -0.25 -4.97
N PHE A 68 -1.17 0.03 -4.34
CA PHE A 68 -1.45 -0.42 -2.99
C PHE A 68 -1.67 -1.95 -2.95
N SER A 69 -1.04 -2.62 -1.99
CA SER A 69 -1.12 -4.08 -1.82
C SER A 69 -2.23 -4.52 -0.86
N GLY A 70 -3.01 -3.59 -0.30
CA GLY A 70 -4.06 -3.89 0.69
C GLY A 70 -3.53 -4.23 2.08
N ILE A 71 -2.22 -4.14 2.31
CA ILE A 71 -1.56 -4.40 3.60
C ILE A 71 -1.04 -3.08 4.16
N HIS A 72 -1.31 -2.82 5.43
CA HIS A 72 -0.80 -1.65 6.14
C HIS A 72 -0.55 -1.97 7.61
N ILE A 73 0.33 -1.18 8.24
CA ILE A 73 0.44 -1.08 9.70
C ILE A 73 0.07 0.35 10.07
N VAL A 74 -0.75 0.51 11.11
CA VAL A 74 -1.18 1.81 11.60
C VAL A 74 -0.88 1.93 13.09
N SER A 75 -0.51 3.13 13.51
CA SER A 75 -0.38 3.45 14.93
C SER A 75 -1.77 3.70 15.53
N PRO A 76 -2.02 3.33 16.80
CA PRO A 76 -3.34 3.45 17.43
C PRO A 76 -3.96 4.85 17.39
N GLU A 77 -3.14 5.90 17.30
CA GLU A 77 -3.56 7.28 17.19
C GLU A 77 -4.50 7.51 15.99
N ILE A 78 -4.38 6.70 14.93
CA ILE A 78 -5.20 6.83 13.73
C ILE A 78 -6.70 6.70 14.02
N PHE A 79 -7.09 5.92 15.04
CA PHE A 79 -8.50 5.68 15.36
C PHE A 79 -9.21 6.95 15.87
N HIS A 80 -8.47 7.90 16.45
CA HIS A 80 -9.00 9.21 16.86
C HIS A 80 -9.11 10.20 15.69
N LEU A 81 -8.53 9.84 14.54
CA LEU A 81 -8.44 10.66 13.33
C LEU A 81 -9.33 10.11 12.21
N MET A 82 -9.99 8.97 12.45
CA MET A 82 -10.97 8.40 11.53
C MET A 82 -12.19 9.33 11.44
N PRO A 83 -12.81 9.42 10.26
CA PRO A 83 -13.94 10.30 10.08
C PRO A 83 -15.19 9.63 10.71
N PRO A 84 -16.24 10.39 11.05
CA PRO A 84 -17.37 9.90 11.84
C PRO A 84 -18.30 8.93 11.08
N GLU A 85 -18.12 8.77 9.77
CA GLU A 85 -18.93 7.90 8.93
C GLU A 85 -18.65 6.42 9.20
N ASP A 86 -19.70 5.60 9.17
CA ASP A 86 -19.60 4.14 9.36
C ASP A 86 -18.81 3.44 8.25
N CYS A 87 -18.75 4.03 7.05
CA CYS A 87 -18.04 3.49 5.90
C CYS A 87 -17.32 4.62 5.16
N PHE A 88 -16.00 4.50 5.04
CA PHE A 88 -15.16 5.47 4.37
C PHE A 88 -14.04 4.80 3.57
N SER A 89 -13.48 5.53 2.61
CA SER A 89 -12.33 5.08 1.82
C SER A 89 -11.05 5.21 2.64
N ILE A 90 -10.36 4.10 2.86
CA ILE A 90 -9.03 4.11 3.52
C ILE A 90 -7.99 4.92 2.72
N ILE A 91 -8.14 4.98 1.38
CA ILE A 91 -7.29 5.80 0.51
C ILE A 91 -7.49 7.28 0.83
N ASP A 92 -8.74 7.71 0.97
CA ASP A 92 -9.06 9.12 1.20
C ASP A 92 -8.61 9.54 2.59
N LEU A 93 -8.79 8.66 3.59
CA LEU A 93 -8.25 8.87 4.94
C LEU A 93 -6.73 9.07 4.90
N TYR A 94 -5.98 8.19 4.22
CA TYR A 94 -4.52 8.34 4.16
C TYR A 94 -4.07 9.61 3.43
N ILE A 95 -4.75 10.00 2.36
CA ILE A 95 -4.42 11.23 1.63
C ILE A 95 -4.69 12.46 2.48
N GLN A 96 -5.82 12.52 3.17
CA GLN A 96 -6.15 13.61 4.09
C GLN A 96 -5.15 13.69 5.25
N LEU A 97 -4.84 12.56 5.89
CA LEU A 97 -3.91 12.53 7.01
C LEU A 97 -2.47 12.81 6.60
N ALA A 98 -2.07 12.51 5.37
CA ALA A 98 -0.72 12.78 4.87
C ALA A 98 -0.35 14.27 4.85
N GLU A 99 -1.33 15.17 4.95
CA GLU A 99 -1.11 16.61 5.13
C GLU A 99 -0.37 16.91 6.44
N ASN A 100 -0.83 16.31 7.53
CA ASN A 100 -0.38 16.65 8.89
C ASN A 100 0.46 15.54 9.55
N TYR A 101 0.33 14.31 9.06
CA TYR A 101 0.96 13.13 9.63
C TYR A 101 1.85 12.43 8.60
N LEU A 102 2.85 11.70 9.10
CA LEU A 102 3.69 10.88 8.25
C LEU A 102 2.94 9.61 7.86
N ILE A 103 2.58 9.51 6.58
CA ILE A 103 2.15 8.26 5.93
C ILE A 103 3.28 7.83 5.00
N THR A 104 3.82 6.63 5.19
CA THR A 104 5.00 6.15 4.45
C THR A 104 4.72 4.86 3.69
N GLY A 105 5.39 4.67 2.55
CA GLY A 105 5.35 3.44 1.77
C GLY A 105 6.43 2.46 2.20
N TYR A 106 6.06 1.20 2.43
CA TYR A 106 6.97 0.07 2.35
C TYR A 106 6.94 -0.47 0.93
N PHE A 107 8.05 -0.29 0.21
CA PHE A 107 8.16 -0.66 -1.19
C PHE A 107 8.58 -2.12 -1.23
N ASP A 108 7.61 -2.97 -1.42
CA ASP A 108 7.78 -4.41 -1.45
C ASP A 108 8.25 -4.84 -2.84
N ASP A 109 9.41 -5.49 -2.87
CA ASP A 109 10.07 -6.02 -4.05
C ASP A 109 10.20 -7.55 -4.01
N SER A 110 9.53 -8.23 -3.06
CA SER A 110 9.60 -9.69 -2.98
C SER A 110 9.03 -10.35 -4.23
N GLU A 111 9.55 -11.53 -4.58
CA GLU A 111 9.19 -12.21 -5.82
C GLU A 111 7.73 -12.72 -5.83
N TRP A 112 7.12 -12.89 -4.66
CA TRP A 112 5.82 -13.55 -4.53
C TRP A 112 4.71 -12.68 -3.93
N TRP A 113 3.78 -12.26 -4.79
CA TRP A 113 2.58 -11.55 -4.39
C TRP A 113 1.41 -11.85 -5.32
N VAL A 114 0.28 -12.28 -4.75
CA VAL A 114 -0.95 -12.58 -5.50
C VAL A 114 -2.13 -11.85 -4.87
N ASP A 115 -2.81 -11.01 -5.65
CA ASP A 115 -4.12 -10.46 -5.34
C ASP A 115 -5.14 -11.59 -5.48
N VAL A 116 -5.91 -11.93 -4.45
CA VAL A 116 -6.90 -13.04 -4.53
C VAL A 116 -8.30 -12.47 -4.75
N GLY A 117 -8.40 -11.41 -5.56
CA GLY A 117 -9.62 -10.62 -5.74
C GLY A 117 -10.49 -11.08 -6.90
N LYS A 118 -9.92 -11.75 -7.91
CA LYS A 118 -10.67 -12.27 -9.07
C LYS A 118 -10.71 -13.80 -9.06
N PRO A 119 -11.79 -14.43 -9.55
CA PRO A 119 -11.88 -15.88 -9.68
C PRO A 119 -10.73 -16.50 -10.48
N GLU A 120 -10.18 -15.76 -11.46
CA GLU A 120 -9.02 -16.21 -12.25
C GLU A 120 -7.73 -16.27 -11.43
N ASP A 121 -7.53 -15.35 -10.47
CA ASP A 121 -6.33 -15.29 -9.63
C ASP A 121 -6.25 -16.45 -8.63
N LEU A 122 -7.41 -17.01 -8.25
CA LEU A 122 -7.51 -18.21 -7.41
C LEU A 122 -6.94 -19.46 -8.10
N ALA A 123 -7.09 -19.59 -9.43
CA ALA A 123 -6.56 -20.73 -10.17
C ALA A 123 -5.03 -20.70 -10.25
N ALA A 124 -4.45 -19.51 -10.49
CA ALA A 124 -3.01 -19.30 -10.50
C ALA A 124 -2.38 -19.52 -9.11
N ALA A 125 -3.05 -19.03 -8.05
CA ALA A 125 -2.62 -19.27 -6.67
C ALA A 125 -2.59 -20.78 -6.36
N ARG A 126 -3.65 -21.53 -6.72
CA ARG A 126 -3.73 -22.98 -6.49
C ARG A 126 -2.62 -23.76 -7.20
N GLN A 127 -2.37 -23.48 -8.48
CA GLN A 127 -1.30 -24.15 -9.24
C GLN A 127 0.08 -23.94 -8.62
N PHE A 128 0.35 -22.74 -8.10
CA PHE A 128 1.64 -22.49 -7.44
C PHE A 128 1.78 -23.28 -6.13
N PHE A 129 0.76 -23.29 -5.25
CA PHE A 129 0.82 -24.06 -4.00
C PHE A 129 0.99 -25.56 -4.26
N GLU A 130 0.31 -26.10 -5.28
CA GLU A 130 0.50 -27.49 -5.70
C GLU A 130 1.90 -27.77 -6.25
N SER A 131 2.52 -26.80 -6.92
CA SER A 131 3.89 -26.93 -7.46
C SER A 131 4.97 -26.88 -6.36
N GLN A 132 4.74 -26.11 -5.30
CA GLN A 132 5.64 -26.02 -4.13
C GLN A 132 5.54 -27.26 -3.25
N ALA A 133 4.32 -27.79 -3.04
CA ALA A 133 4.11 -29.03 -2.28
C ALA A 133 4.78 -30.26 -2.94
N LYS A 134 4.88 -30.29 -4.27
CA LYS A 134 5.56 -31.37 -5.02
C LYS A 134 7.08 -31.28 -5.06
N LYS A 135 7.67 -30.13 -4.73
CA LYS A 135 9.15 -29.95 -4.66
C LYS A 135 9.74 -30.29 -3.28
N SER A 136 8.89 -30.59 -2.29
CA SER A 136 9.30 -30.94 -0.92
C SER A 136 9.20 -32.45 -0.60
N PHE A 137 9.11 -33.30 -1.62
CA PHE A 137 9.20 -34.77 -1.50
C PHE A 137 10.28 -35.32 -2.42
#